data_AF-A0A9E5PJC3-F1
#
_entry.id   AF-A0A9E5PJC3-F1
#
_cell.length_a   1.000
_cell.length_b   1.000
_cell.length_c   1.000
_cell.angle_alpha   90.00
_cell.angle_beta   90.00
_cell.angle_gamma   90.00
#
_symmetry.space_group_name_H-M   'P 1'
#
loop_
_entity.id
_entity.type
_entity.pdbx_description
1 polymer ?
#
loop_
_entity_poly.entity_id
_entity_poly.type
_entity_poly.pdbx_seq_one_letter_code
_entity_poly.pdbx_strand_id
1 'polypeptide(L)'
;IMRLSDYHYPGPAYSTASYSKPATLLNTLRALLGPETFDPIYRKYIRTWAYKHPKPWDFFNFFATESGRSLDWFWRTWYYETWSLDQAVGAVETGNGGATTITIVDRGWAPMPARVTVTRQNGEKLQLEVPVETWLSGATQADISVPPGSPVVRVEIDPEGGFPDIDRRNNVWEAKSGS
;
A
#
# COMPACT_ATOMS: atom_id res chain seq x y z
N ILE A 1 27.10 -23.73 -2.32
CA ILE A 1 28.00 -22.54 -2.23
C ILE A 1 27.22 -21.43 -1.57
N MET A 2 27.46 -21.22 -0.27
CA MET A 2 26.96 -20.08 0.50
C MET A 2 27.63 -18.80 0.00
N ARG A 3 26.86 -17.73 -0.24
CA ARG A 3 27.39 -16.36 -0.26
C ARG A 3 26.87 -15.66 0.99
N LEU A 4 27.78 -15.49 1.95
CA LEU A 4 27.62 -14.67 3.14
C LEU A 4 27.73 -13.21 2.70
N SER A 5 26.63 -12.46 2.75
CA SER A 5 26.62 -11.01 2.52
C SER A 5 26.95 -10.30 3.83
N ASP A 6 28.23 -10.31 4.22
CA ASP A 6 28.73 -9.46 5.30
C ASP A 6 29.18 -8.11 4.71
N TYR A 7 28.25 -7.15 4.73
CA TYR A 7 28.57 -5.72 4.62
C TYR A 7 27.69 -4.95 5.60
N HIS A 8 27.91 -5.20 6.90
CA HIS A 8 27.34 -4.40 7.97
C HIS A 8 28.22 -3.15 8.16
N TYR A 9 27.74 -1.98 7.73
CA TYR A 9 28.26 -0.69 8.22
C TYR A 9 27.62 -0.41 9.59
N PRO A 10 28.35 -0.46 10.72
CA PRO A 10 27.79 -0.12 12.02
C PRO A 10 27.87 1.39 12.17
N GLY A 11 26.85 2.08 11.67
CA GLY A 11 26.66 3.52 11.86
C GLY A 11 25.30 3.82 12.47
N PRO A 12 25.04 5.06 12.91
CA PRO A 12 23.71 5.52 13.36
C PRO A 12 22.61 5.34 12.28
N ALA A 13 23.00 5.08 11.03
CA ALA A 13 22.10 4.63 9.97
C ALA A 13 21.46 3.26 10.24
N TYR A 14 22.15 2.33 10.91
CA TYR A 14 21.59 1.02 11.27
C TYR A 14 20.54 1.17 12.36
N SER A 15 20.75 2.00 13.39
CA SER A 15 19.69 2.26 14.40
C SER A 15 18.49 2.98 13.79
N THR A 16 18.70 4.00 12.97
CA THR A 16 17.57 4.73 12.36
C THR A 16 16.81 3.86 11.36
N ALA A 17 17.48 3.08 10.52
CA ALA A 17 16.84 2.13 9.60
C ALA A 17 16.21 0.93 10.33
N SER A 18 16.84 0.38 11.38
CA SER A 18 16.31 -0.75 12.14
C SER A 18 15.13 -0.40 13.04
N TYR A 19 14.96 0.85 13.48
CA TYR A 19 13.79 1.28 14.27
C TYR A 19 12.67 1.90 13.41
N SER A 20 13.00 2.67 12.38
CA SER A 20 11.98 3.26 11.49
C SER A 20 11.29 2.21 10.62
N LYS A 21 12.03 1.23 10.11
CA LYS A 21 11.49 0.22 9.19
C LYS A 21 10.40 -0.67 9.83
N PRO A 22 10.57 -1.20 11.06
CA PRO A 22 9.50 -1.96 11.73
C PRO A 22 8.29 -1.12 12.07
N ALA A 23 8.48 0.13 12.53
CA ALA A 23 7.36 1.02 12.85
C ALA A 23 6.51 1.34 11.61
N THR A 24 7.17 1.71 10.49
CA THR A 24 6.50 1.92 9.21
C THR A 24 5.79 0.66 8.73
N LEU A 25 6.43 -0.50 8.83
CA LEU A 25 5.82 -1.77 8.43
C LEU A 25 4.60 -2.14 9.27
N LEU A 26 4.64 -1.94 10.59
CA LEU A 26 3.50 -2.21 11.47
C LEU A 26 2.34 -1.26 11.17
N ASN A 27 2.64 0.03 10.92
CA ASN A 27 1.62 1.01 10.53
C ASN A 27 1.00 0.65 9.17
N THR A 28 1.82 0.24 8.20
CA THR A 28 1.35 -0.21 6.88
C THR A 28 0.48 -1.45 6.99
N LEU A 29 0.90 -2.44 7.80
CA LEU A 29 0.13 -3.65 8.02
C LEU A 29 -1.20 -3.36 8.74
N ARG A 30 -1.18 -2.42 9.69
CA ARG A 30 -2.40 -1.94 10.37
C ARG A 30 -3.35 -1.24 9.40
N ALA A 31 -2.83 -0.42 8.47
CA ALA A 31 -3.63 0.22 7.43
C ALA A 31 -4.21 -0.80 6.42
N LEU A 32 -3.44 -1.85 6.09
CA LEU A 32 -3.84 -2.92 5.17
C LEU A 32 -4.91 -3.84 5.76
N LEU A 33 -4.78 -4.23 7.02
CA LEU A 33 -5.72 -5.12 7.71
C LEU A 33 -6.92 -4.39 8.30
N GLY A 34 -6.79 -3.08 8.54
CA GLY A 34 -7.74 -2.31 9.32
C GLY A 34 -7.46 -2.43 10.83
N PRO A 35 -7.68 -1.36 11.61
CA PRO A 35 -7.41 -1.35 13.05
C PRO A 35 -8.23 -2.39 13.84
N GLU A 36 -9.46 -2.66 13.41
CA GLU A 36 -10.39 -3.62 13.99
C GLU A 36 -9.89 -5.07 13.88
N THR A 37 -9.14 -5.39 12.81
CA THR A 37 -8.52 -6.70 12.63
C THR A 37 -7.13 -6.73 13.26
N PHE A 38 -6.33 -5.69 13.04
CA PHE A 38 -4.94 -5.65 13.48
C PHE A 38 -4.79 -5.58 15.00
N ASP A 39 -5.51 -4.68 15.68
CA ASP A 39 -5.28 -4.38 17.10
C ASP A 39 -5.56 -5.59 18.01
N PRO A 40 -6.64 -6.38 17.81
CA PRO A 40 -6.87 -7.61 18.58
C PRO A 40 -5.78 -8.67 18.37
N ILE A 41 -5.35 -8.87 17.12
CA ILE A 41 -4.29 -9.84 16.76
C ILE A 41 -2.97 -9.42 17.41
N TYR A 42 -2.61 -8.15 17.31
CA TYR A 42 -1.37 -7.62 17.88
C TYR A 42 -1.34 -7.78 19.41
N ARG A 43 -2.46 -7.49 20.10
CA ARG A 43 -2.57 -7.74 21.55
C ARG A 43 -2.46 -9.22 21.89
N LYS A 44 -3.05 -10.11 21.07
CA LYS A 44 -2.93 -11.57 21.25
C LYS A 44 -1.50 -12.05 21.04
N TYR A 45 -0.79 -11.50 20.06
CA TYR A 45 0.63 -11.77 19.81
C TYR A 45 1.47 -11.41 21.04
N ILE A 46 1.35 -10.18 21.54
CA ILE A 46 2.09 -9.70 22.72
C ILE A 46 1.87 -10.63 23.92
N ARG A 47 0.62 -11.05 24.18
CA ARG A 47 0.33 -11.98 25.28
C ARG A 47 0.93 -13.38 25.07
N THR A 48 0.84 -13.91 23.86
CA THR A 48 1.34 -15.25 23.50
C THR A 48 2.86 -15.34 23.63
N TRP A 49 3.55 -14.25 23.31
CA TRP A 49 5.00 -14.14 23.26
C TRP A 49 5.61 -13.35 24.41
N ALA A 50 4.81 -13.02 25.43
CA ALA A 50 5.31 -12.40 26.66
C ALA A 50 6.41 -13.28 27.27
N TYR A 51 7.54 -12.66 27.61
CA TYR A 51 8.73 -13.32 28.17
C TYR A 51 9.41 -14.35 27.24
N LYS A 52 9.16 -14.28 25.93
CA LYS A 52 9.82 -15.12 24.91
C LYS A 52 10.62 -14.24 23.93
N HIS A 53 11.44 -14.89 23.11
CA HIS A 53 12.21 -14.24 22.03
C HIS A 53 11.72 -14.72 20.65
N PRO A 54 10.52 -14.27 20.21
CA PRO A 54 10.02 -14.60 18.88
C PRO A 54 10.99 -14.11 17.82
N LYS A 55 11.01 -14.83 16.72
CA LYS A 55 11.74 -14.47 15.52
C LYS A 55 10.76 -13.87 14.52
N PRO A 56 11.23 -13.15 13.47
CA PRO A 56 10.34 -12.49 12.53
C PRO A 56 9.30 -13.43 11.88
N TRP A 57 9.69 -14.67 11.55
CA TRP A 57 8.77 -15.66 10.97
C TRP A 57 7.64 -16.05 11.92
N ASP A 58 7.88 -16.04 13.24
CA ASP A 58 6.84 -16.34 14.24
C ASP A 58 5.76 -15.25 14.21
N PHE A 59 6.16 -13.99 14.01
CA PHE A 59 5.24 -12.87 13.83
C PHE A 59 4.43 -13.01 12.52
N PHE A 60 5.11 -13.31 11.41
CA PHE A 60 4.47 -13.44 10.09
C PHE A 60 3.41 -14.54 10.08
N ASN A 61 3.78 -15.73 10.57
CA ASN A 61 2.88 -16.88 10.65
C ASN A 61 1.72 -16.62 11.60
N PHE A 62 1.97 -15.97 12.74
CA PHE A 62 0.93 -15.61 13.68
C PHE A 62 -0.10 -14.66 13.06
N PHE A 63 0.35 -13.61 12.38
CA PHE A 63 -0.54 -12.67 11.71
C PHE A 63 -1.30 -13.30 10.55
N ALA A 64 -0.67 -14.14 9.73
CA ALA A 64 -1.35 -14.86 8.65
C ALA A 64 -2.45 -15.79 9.20
N THR A 65 -2.15 -16.52 10.27
CA THR A 65 -3.08 -17.46 10.91
C THR A 65 -4.27 -16.73 11.52
N GLU A 66 -4.03 -15.69 12.30
CA GLU A 66 -5.09 -14.98 13.03
C GLU A 66 -5.93 -14.06 12.14
N SER A 67 -5.34 -13.52 11.06
CA SER A 67 -6.10 -12.71 10.10
C SER A 67 -6.86 -13.55 9.07
N GLY A 68 -6.52 -14.84 8.93
CA GLY A 68 -7.07 -15.70 7.88
C GLY A 68 -6.66 -15.29 6.46
N ARG A 69 -5.65 -14.42 6.31
CA ARG A 69 -5.18 -13.89 5.03
C ARG A 69 -3.73 -14.34 4.77
N SER A 70 -3.41 -14.67 3.52
CA SER A 70 -2.00 -14.83 3.13
C SER A 70 -1.35 -13.45 3.08
N LEU A 71 -0.31 -13.27 3.88
CA LEU A 71 0.50 -12.05 3.96
C LEU A 71 1.91 -12.28 3.40
N ASP A 72 2.17 -13.42 2.76
CA ASP A 72 3.50 -13.80 2.28
C ASP A 72 4.04 -12.80 1.26
N TRP A 73 3.16 -12.28 0.40
CA TRP A 73 3.51 -11.23 -0.56
C TRP A 73 3.97 -9.94 0.13
N PHE A 74 3.30 -9.55 1.22
CA PHE A 74 3.63 -8.35 1.98
C PHE A 74 5.00 -8.52 2.63
N TRP A 75 5.23 -9.65 3.29
CA TRP A 75 6.51 -9.95 3.92
C TRP A 75 7.64 -10.03 2.90
N ARG A 76 7.40 -10.62 1.72
CA ARG A 76 8.35 -10.64 0.60
C ARG A 76 8.81 -9.25 0.20
N THR A 77 7.87 -8.36 -0.07
CA THR A 77 8.15 -6.98 -0.47
C THR A 77 9.04 -6.25 0.53
N TRP A 78 8.76 -6.36 1.83
CA TRP A 78 9.43 -5.52 2.84
C TRP A 78 10.69 -6.14 3.47
N TYR A 79 10.77 -7.48 3.55
CA TYR A 79 11.90 -8.18 4.18
C TYR A 79 12.87 -8.82 3.20
N TYR A 80 12.39 -9.28 2.04
CA TYR A 80 13.20 -10.09 1.12
C TYR A 80 13.57 -9.34 -0.16
N GLU A 81 12.83 -8.29 -0.52
CA GLU A 81 13.06 -7.50 -1.73
C GLU A 81 13.55 -6.08 -1.42
N THR A 82 14.04 -5.40 -2.46
CA THR A 82 14.41 -3.97 -2.43
C THR A 82 13.33 -3.06 -3.04
N TRP A 83 12.14 -3.63 -3.24
CA TRP A 83 10.99 -2.94 -3.84
C TRP A 83 10.48 -1.82 -2.93
N SER A 84 9.91 -0.80 -3.56
CA SER A 84 9.37 0.38 -2.89
C SER A 84 7.95 0.60 -3.36
N LEU A 85 7.09 1.18 -2.53
CA LEU A 85 5.74 1.53 -2.97
C LEU A 85 5.79 2.86 -3.73
N ASP A 86 5.40 2.86 -5.00
CA ASP A 86 5.26 4.05 -5.85
C ASP A 86 4.04 3.86 -6.77
N GLN A 87 2.87 4.28 -6.27
CA GLN A 87 1.60 4.21 -7.00
C GLN A 87 1.21 5.59 -7.50
N ALA A 88 1.13 5.73 -8.82
CA ALA A 88 0.83 7.00 -9.47
C ALA A 88 -0.54 6.99 -10.15
N VAL A 89 -1.21 8.14 -10.15
CA VAL A 89 -2.30 8.39 -11.08
C VAL A 89 -1.71 8.64 -12.46
N GLY A 90 -2.07 7.79 -13.41
CA GLY A 90 -1.68 7.87 -14.81
C GLY A 90 -2.63 8.75 -15.61
N ALA A 91 -3.29 8.15 -16.60
CA ALA A 91 -4.28 8.83 -17.43
C ALA A 91 -5.63 8.95 -16.73
N VAL A 92 -6.32 10.07 -16.96
CA VAL A 92 -7.72 10.28 -16.57
C VAL A 92 -8.46 10.72 -17.82
N GLU A 93 -9.29 9.84 -18.36
CA GLU A 93 -9.93 10.01 -19.66
C GLU A 93 -11.45 9.87 -19.53
N THR A 94 -12.20 10.91 -19.90
CA THR A 94 -13.65 10.84 -19.98
C THR A 94 -14.06 10.40 -21.39
N GLY A 95 -14.66 9.22 -21.49
CA GLY A 95 -15.18 8.70 -22.76
C GLY A 95 -16.46 9.42 -23.22
N ASN A 96 -16.81 9.24 -24.49
CA ASN A 96 -17.97 9.87 -25.13
C ASN A 96 -19.32 9.56 -24.43
N GLY A 97 -19.40 8.50 -23.62
CA GLY A 97 -20.57 8.14 -22.82
C GLY A 97 -20.61 8.75 -21.41
N GLY A 98 -19.68 9.66 -21.08
CA GLY A 98 -19.60 10.32 -19.77
C GLY A 98 -18.92 9.51 -18.67
N ALA A 99 -18.63 8.22 -18.90
CA ALA A 99 -17.82 7.42 -17.98
C ALA A 99 -16.36 7.89 -18.04
N THR A 100 -15.69 7.92 -16.88
CA THR A 100 -14.28 8.31 -16.79
C THR A 100 -13.42 7.12 -16.41
N THR A 101 -12.41 6.82 -17.22
CA THR A 101 -11.40 5.81 -16.94
C THR A 101 -10.21 6.48 -16.25
N ILE A 102 -9.80 5.92 -15.12
CA ILE A 102 -8.63 6.36 -14.35
C ILE A 102 -7.62 5.21 -14.37
N THR A 103 -6.46 5.43 -14.96
CA THR A 103 -5.36 4.47 -14.95
C THR A 103 -4.49 4.69 -13.72
N ILE A 104 -4.27 3.64 -12.94
CA ILE A 104 -3.33 3.60 -11.82
C ILE A 104 -2.09 2.83 -12.26
N VAL A 105 -0.91 3.35 -11.95
CA VAL A 105 0.38 2.77 -12.35
C VAL A 105 1.18 2.40 -11.11
N ASP A 106 1.71 1.18 -11.06
CA ASP A 106 2.75 0.77 -10.11
C ASP A 106 4.14 0.91 -10.75
N ARG A 107 4.99 1.70 -10.11
CA ARG A 107 6.37 1.99 -10.57
C ARG A 107 7.43 1.36 -9.67
N GLY A 108 7.05 0.90 -8.49
CA GLY A 108 8.00 0.48 -7.46
C GLY A 108 8.01 -1.01 -7.18
N TRP A 109 7.12 -1.77 -7.85
CA TRP A 109 6.99 -3.23 -7.79
C TRP A 109 6.56 -3.78 -6.43
N ALA A 110 6.26 -2.91 -5.46
CA ALA A 110 5.72 -3.31 -4.18
C ALA A 110 4.20 -3.50 -4.29
N PRO A 111 3.68 -4.74 -4.41
CA PRO A 111 2.25 -4.97 -4.51
C PRO A 111 1.56 -4.44 -3.25
N MET A 112 0.60 -3.54 -3.44
CA MET A 112 -0.27 -2.99 -2.40
C MET A 112 -1.63 -2.63 -3.01
N PRO A 113 -2.75 -2.77 -2.29
CA PRO A 113 -4.03 -2.29 -2.80
C PRO A 113 -3.97 -0.77 -3.01
N ALA A 114 -4.49 -0.28 -4.14
CA ALA A 114 -4.55 1.15 -4.41
C ALA A 114 -5.95 1.66 -4.05
N ARG A 115 -6.07 2.33 -2.89
CA ARG A 115 -7.32 2.98 -2.47
C ARG A 115 -7.42 4.34 -3.13
N VAL A 116 -8.43 4.56 -3.95
CA VAL A 116 -8.57 5.77 -4.76
C VAL A 116 -9.84 6.51 -4.36
N THR A 117 -9.69 7.79 -4.00
CA THR A 117 -10.81 8.70 -3.81
C THR A 117 -10.94 9.61 -5.01
N VAL A 118 -12.09 9.55 -5.67
CA VAL A 118 -12.45 10.39 -6.80
C VAL A 118 -13.42 11.46 -6.31
N THR A 119 -13.06 12.73 -6.49
CA THR A 119 -13.93 13.87 -6.19
C THR A 119 -14.49 14.44 -7.48
N ARG A 120 -15.81 14.59 -7.54
CA ARG A 120 -16.54 15.20 -8.66
C ARG A 120 -16.83 16.67 -8.41
N GLN A 121 -17.13 17.41 -9.47
CA GLN A 121 -17.42 18.85 -9.42
C GLN A 121 -18.62 19.19 -8.53
N ASN A 122 -19.59 18.28 -8.41
CA ASN A 122 -20.76 18.42 -7.52
C ASN A 122 -20.43 18.21 -6.03
N GLY A 123 -19.16 17.91 -5.68
CA GLY A 123 -18.71 17.61 -4.33
C GLY A 123 -18.85 16.14 -3.91
N GLU A 124 -19.43 15.30 -4.77
CA GLU A 124 -19.53 13.85 -4.53
C GLU A 124 -18.14 13.20 -4.49
N LYS A 125 -17.93 12.32 -3.51
CA LYS A 125 -16.72 11.52 -3.37
C LYS A 125 -17.03 10.05 -3.57
N LEU A 126 -16.34 9.42 -4.51
CA LEU A 126 -16.40 8.00 -4.77
C LEU A 126 -15.13 7.35 -4.25
N GLN A 127 -15.27 6.30 -3.45
CA GLN A 127 -14.15 5.48 -2.99
C GLN A 127 -14.12 4.21 -3.85
N LEU A 128 -12.98 4.00 -4.50
CA LEU A 128 -12.71 2.88 -5.39
C LEU A 128 -11.41 2.21 -4.93
N GLU A 129 -11.22 0.94 -5.23
CA GLU A 129 -10.01 0.21 -4.85
C GLU A 129 -9.53 -0.66 -6.01
N VAL A 130 -8.22 -0.62 -6.28
CA VAL A 130 -7.56 -1.66 -7.07
C VAL A 130 -7.08 -2.73 -6.09
N PRO A 131 -7.61 -3.97 -6.19
CA PRO A 131 -7.23 -5.06 -5.28
C PRO A 131 -5.75 -5.42 -5.46
N VAL A 132 -5.11 -5.88 -4.39
CA VAL A 132 -3.67 -6.21 -4.41
C VAL A 132 -3.34 -7.32 -5.41
N GLU A 133 -4.30 -8.21 -5.64
CA GLU A 133 -4.24 -9.34 -6.57
C GLU A 133 -3.90 -8.90 -7.99
N THR A 134 -4.31 -7.68 -8.40
CA THR A 134 -3.95 -7.11 -9.70
C THR A 134 -2.45 -7.02 -9.86
N TRP A 135 -1.74 -6.49 -8.86
CA TRP A 135 -0.28 -6.35 -8.89
C TRP A 135 0.42 -7.70 -8.70
N LEU A 136 -0.16 -8.59 -7.89
CA LEU A 136 0.36 -9.95 -7.71
C LEU A 136 0.31 -10.79 -8.98
N SER A 137 -0.59 -10.47 -9.92
CA SER A 137 -0.64 -11.09 -11.25
C SER A 137 0.51 -10.65 -12.18
N GLY A 138 1.29 -9.64 -11.77
CA GLY A 138 2.35 -9.04 -12.58
C GLY A 138 1.90 -7.83 -13.40
N ALA A 139 0.68 -7.35 -13.23
CA ALA A 139 0.24 -6.11 -13.85
C ALA A 139 1.00 -4.92 -13.24
N THR A 140 1.40 -3.98 -14.08
CA THR A 140 2.03 -2.71 -13.67
C THR A 140 1.07 -1.52 -13.83
N GLN A 141 -0.11 -1.77 -14.39
CA GLN A 141 -1.17 -0.78 -14.59
C GLN A 141 -2.54 -1.43 -14.35
N ALA A 142 -3.46 -0.64 -13.83
CA ALA A 142 -4.83 -1.05 -13.59
C ALA A 142 -5.78 0.10 -13.88
N ASP A 143 -6.86 -0.17 -14.62
CA ASP A 143 -7.88 0.83 -14.93
C ASP A 143 -9.07 0.72 -13.97
N ILE A 144 -9.52 1.87 -13.49
CA ILE A 144 -10.73 2.02 -12.69
C ILE A 144 -11.75 2.78 -13.52
N SER A 145 -12.98 2.25 -13.58
CA SER A 145 -14.09 2.91 -14.25
C SER A 145 -14.93 3.70 -13.24
N VAL A 146 -15.08 5.00 -13.48
CA VAL A 146 -16.00 5.88 -12.78
C VAL A 146 -17.28 5.99 -13.61
N PRO A 147 -18.46 5.68 -13.05
CA PRO A 147 -19.73 5.79 -13.77
C PRO A 147 -19.96 7.20 -14.32
N PRO A 148 -20.79 7.36 -15.37
CA PRO A 148 -21.19 8.68 -15.85
C PRO A 148 -21.79 9.56 -14.74
N GLY A 149 -21.53 10.86 -14.81
CA GLY A 149 -22.01 11.82 -13.82
C GLY A 149 -21.35 13.19 -13.96
N SER A 150 -21.30 13.95 -12.86
CA SER A 150 -20.57 15.22 -12.82
C SER A 150 -19.08 15.00 -13.12
N PRO A 151 -18.40 15.96 -13.79
CA PRO A 151 -17.00 15.83 -14.14
C PRO A 151 -16.11 15.53 -12.93
N VAL A 152 -15.11 14.66 -13.12
CA VAL A 152 -14.09 14.37 -12.11
C VAL A 152 -13.14 15.57 -12.03
N VAL A 153 -12.96 16.12 -10.83
CA VAL A 153 -12.09 17.28 -10.60
C VAL A 153 -10.82 16.93 -9.85
N ARG A 154 -10.82 15.84 -9.08
CA ARG A 154 -9.64 15.36 -8.34
C ARG A 154 -9.67 13.85 -8.20
N VAL A 155 -8.51 13.22 -8.34
CA VAL A 155 -8.27 11.80 -8.06
C VAL A 155 -7.10 11.73 -7.10
N GLU A 156 -7.23 10.95 -6.03
CA GLU A 156 -6.20 10.83 -5.00
C GLU A 156 -6.06 9.38 -4.54
N ILE A 157 -4.84 8.85 -4.59
CA ILE A 157 -4.48 7.52 -4.08
C ILE A 157 -4.06 7.65 -2.61
N ASP A 158 -4.64 6.81 -1.75
CA ASP A 158 -4.38 6.73 -0.31
C ASP A 158 -4.43 8.10 0.40
N PRO A 159 -5.59 8.82 0.37
CA PRO A 159 -5.71 10.12 1.03
C PRO A 159 -5.52 10.06 2.55
N GLU A 160 -5.76 8.90 3.16
CA GLU A 160 -5.53 8.67 4.60
C GLU A 160 -4.04 8.54 4.93
N GLY A 161 -3.21 8.29 3.91
CA GLY A 161 -1.79 8.14 4.06
C GLY A 161 -1.37 6.90 4.83
N GLY A 162 -2.17 5.83 4.76
CA GLY A 162 -1.89 4.58 5.45
C GLY A 162 -0.69 3.81 4.88
N PHE A 163 -0.28 4.12 3.65
CA PHE A 163 0.79 3.41 2.96
C PHE A 163 2.04 4.29 2.74
N PRO A 164 3.24 3.71 2.88
CA PRO A 164 4.51 4.44 2.79
C PRO A 164 4.95 4.58 1.33
N ASP A 165 4.14 5.28 0.54
CA ASP A 165 4.48 5.65 -0.83
C ASP A 165 5.66 6.62 -0.87
N ILE A 166 6.65 6.35 -1.72
CA ILE A 166 7.89 7.13 -1.83
C ILE A 166 7.70 8.48 -2.54
N ASP A 167 6.68 8.64 -3.39
CA ASP A 167 6.39 9.89 -4.11
C ASP A 167 4.91 10.23 -4.17
N ARG A 168 4.36 10.63 -3.02
CA ARG A 168 2.98 11.08 -2.87
C ARG A 168 2.53 12.23 -3.78
N ARG A 169 3.44 12.93 -4.44
CA ARG A 169 3.08 14.00 -5.39
C ARG A 169 2.46 13.45 -6.66
N ASN A 170 2.75 12.20 -7.01
CA ASN A 170 2.20 11.53 -8.18
C ASN A 170 0.89 10.77 -7.88
N ASN A 171 0.51 10.69 -6.60
CA ASN A 171 -0.74 10.08 -6.12
C ASN A 171 -1.97 10.97 -6.36
N VAL A 172 -1.76 12.23 -6.74
CA VAL A 172 -2.81 13.23 -6.90
C VAL A 172 -2.87 13.70 -8.35
N TRP A 173 -4.06 13.65 -8.91
CA TRP A 173 -4.41 14.31 -10.16
C TRP A 173 -5.52 15.33 -9.90
N GLU A 174 -5.38 16.51 -10.49
CA GLU A 174 -6.42 17.53 -10.49
C GLU A 174 -6.75 17.91 -11.93
N ALA A 175 -8.03 18.07 -12.21
CA ALA A 175 -8.48 18.56 -13.51
C ALA A 175 -7.92 19.97 -13.71
N LYS A 176 -7.27 20.21 -14.84
CA LYS A 176 -6.85 21.57 -15.21
C LYS A 176 -8.09 22.44 -15.25
N SER A 177 -8.18 23.42 -14.36
CA SER A 177 -9.19 24.47 -14.43
C SER A 177 -9.06 25.14 -15.79
N GLY A 178 -10.05 24.96 -16.65
CA GLY A 178 -10.06 25.57 -17.98
C GLY A 178 -9.84 27.08 -17.86
N SER A 179 -8.78 27.56 -18.50
CA SER A 179 -8.56 28.98 -18.81
C SER A 179 -9.52 29.44 -19.88
#